data_AF-A0A2V8WZW7-F1
#
_entry.id   AF-A0A2V8WZW7-F1
#
_cell.length_a   1.000
_cell.length_b   1.000
_cell.length_c   1.000
_cell.angle_alpha   90.00
_cell.angle_beta   90.00
_cell.angle_gamma   90.00
#
_symmetry.space_group_name_H-M   'P 1'
#
loop_
_entity.id
_entity.type
_entity.pdbx_description
1 polymer ?
#
loop_
_entity_poly.entity_id
_entity_poly.type
_entity_poly.pdbx_seq_one_letter_code
_entity_poly.pdbx_strand_id
1 'polypeptide(L)'
;GFEISYHARSRERSYDFEGKENLVLVLDRIDAWALSGAATDPVRQEILNRNKIYVSGTDFGLSLTERDPLNVQALPRSIPAKPDATSTARSSTLVARSSLLNLNHPLPAVSPAVAAPADPAPANANPSSSSPKDSDPPLGLPRSAPADADRLNDKYQAELASLAKLGAAKFHFVDYAPPTFMVFRDQIALQMTLRNSLQFGPAKGSIYKRAAQSFDLFLAPQMKDLSDRISPDVEFQFLDFSVLNKLSPGLKGTSEAIEFICPRAAVKQFVNAEITNQQLLDQSIILVNGVRIALNLQLVE
;
A
#
# COMPACT_ATOMS: atom_id res chain seq x y z
N GLY A 1 3.51 -0.04 -12.19
CA GLY A 1 2.63 1.13 -12.07
C GLY A 1 2.64 1.61 -10.64
N PHE A 2 2.12 2.81 -10.40
CA PHE A 2 1.91 3.38 -9.08
C PHE A 2 0.42 3.53 -8.83
N GLU A 3 0.03 3.32 -7.58
CA GLU A 3 -1.32 3.60 -7.10
C GLU A 3 -1.16 4.45 -5.85
N ILE A 4 -1.79 5.62 -5.85
CA ILE A 4 -1.66 6.63 -4.81
C ILE A 4 -3.07 6.99 -4.37
N SER A 5 -3.45 6.49 -3.20
CA SER A 5 -4.65 6.90 -2.50
C SER A 5 -4.37 8.19 -1.75
N TYR A 6 -5.20 9.21 -1.97
CA TYR A 6 -5.06 10.50 -1.30
C TYR A 6 -6.41 11.09 -0.97
N HIS A 7 -6.39 12.00 -0.01
CA HIS A 7 -7.57 12.74 0.40
C HIS A 7 -7.55 14.11 -0.26
N ALA A 8 -8.53 14.38 -1.12
CA ALA A 8 -8.65 15.63 -1.86
C ALA A 8 -9.66 16.57 -1.19
N ARG A 9 -9.41 17.88 -1.33
CA ARG A 9 -10.33 18.95 -0.92
C ARG A 9 -10.38 20.01 -2.00
N SER A 10 -11.57 20.35 -2.48
CA SER A 10 -11.77 21.52 -3.34
C SER A 10 -11.46 22.79 -2.55
N ARG A 11 -10.79 23.74 -3.21
CA ARG A 11 -10.37 25.03 -2.65
C ARG A 11 -11.24 26.20 -3.12
N GLU A 12 -12.41 25.91 -3.67
CA GLU A 12 -13.39 26.94 -4.02
C GLU A 12 -14.11 27.47 -2.77
N ARG A 13 -14.63 28.70 -2.86
CA ARG A 13 -15.14 29.48 -1.70
C ARG A 13 -16.31 28.81 -0.99
N SER A 14 -16.99 27.88 -1.64
CA SER A 14 -17.86 26.86 -1.07
C SER A 14 -17.11 25.52 -1.19
N TYR A 15 -16.83 24.87 -0.07
CA TYR A 15 -16.19 23.56 -0.08
C TYR A 15 -17.15 22.53 -0.66
N ASP A 16 -17.18 22.41 -2.00
CA ASP A 16 -18.17 21.55 -2.67
C ASP A 16 -17.73 20.08 -2.73
N PHE A 17 -16.45 19.80 -2.45
CA PHE A 17 -15.90 18.44 -2.47
C PHE A 17 -14.79 18.24 -1.43
N GLU A 18 -14.98 17.26 -0.55
CA GLU A 18 -13.98 16.68 0.35
C GLU A 18 -14.15 15.16 0.29
N GLY A 19 -13.14 14.43 -0.17
CA GLY A 19 -13.28 12.99 -0.45
C GLY A 19 -11.97 12.29 -0.77
N LYS A 20 -12.04 10.96 -0.94
CA LYS A 20 -10.90 10.13 -1.33
C LYS A 20 -10.81 10.07 -2.85
N GLU A 21 -9.59 10.22 -3.36
CA GLU A 21 -9.26 10.03 -4.77
C GLU A 21 -8.10 9.05 -4.88
N ASN A 22 -8.09 8.27 -5.96
CA ASN A 22 -7.04 7.29 -6.22
C ASN A 22 -6.39 7.60 -7.57
N LEU A 23 -5.11 7.98 -7.55
CA LEU A 23 -4.31 8.22 -8.75
C LEU A 23 -3.57 6.93 -9.12
N VAL A 24 -3.90 6.36 -10.27
CA VAL A 24 -3.25 5.17 -10.83
C VAL A 24 -2.43 5.55 -12.04
N LEU A 25 -1.12 5.28 -12.02
CA LEU A 25 -0.21 5.45 -13.15
C LEU A 25 0.24 4.08 -13.67
N VAL A 26 -0.17 3.75 -14.88
CA VAL A 26 0.19 2.50 -15.59
C VAL A 26 1.29 2.82 -16.60
N LEU A 27 2.50 2.36 -16.29
CA LEU A 27 3.70 2.56 -17.10
C LEU A 27 4.00 1.30 -17.93
N ASP A 28 4.39 1.48 -19.19
CA ASP A 28 5.15 0.46 -19.92
C ASP A 28 6.48 0.18 -19.20
N ARG A 29 7.02 -1.03 -19.37
CA ARG A 29 8.25 -1.45 -18.71
C ARG A 29 9.44 -0.53 -19.07
N ILE A 30 9.58 -0.13 -20.33
CA ILE A 30 10.70 0.71 -20.79
C ILE A 30 10.56 2.11 -20.18
N ASP A 31 9.34 2.65 -20.20
CA ASP A 31 9.05 3.97 -19.67
C ASP A 31 9.16 4.03 -18.14
N ALA A 32 8.89 2.94 -17.43
CA ALA A 32 9.12 2.87 -15.98
C ALA A 32 10.61 3.05 -15.63
N TRP A 33 11.51 2.41 -16.39
CA TRP A 33 12.96 2.61 -16.22
C TRP A 33 13.37 4.02 -16.63
N ALA A 34 12.87 4.52 -17.76
CA ALA A 34 13.18 5.86 -18.23
C ALA A 34 12.73 6.95 -17.24
N LEU A 35 11.56 6.77 -16.61
CA LEU A 35 11.02 7.72 -15.63
C LEU A 35 11.92 7.82 -14.40
N SER A 36 12.50 6.70 -13.96
CA SER A 36 13.42 6.68 -12.81
C SER A 36 14.75 7.40 -13.07
N GLY A 37 15.21 7.43 -14.32
CA GLY A 37 16.43 8.11 -14.74
C GLY A 37 16.22 9.53 -15.27
N ALA A 38 14.97 10.00 -15.39
CA ALA A 38 14.65 11.29 -15.96
C ALA A 38 15.06 12.43 -15.02
N ALA A 39 15.95 13.32 -15.50
CA ALA A 39 16.49 14.42 -14.71
C ALA A 39 15.60 15.67 -14.68
N THR A 40 14.76 15.88 -15.70
CA THR A 40 13.99 17.13 -15.87
C THR A 40 12.50 16.85 -16.05
N ASP A 41 11.68 17.81 -15.61
CA ASP A 41 10.22 17.70 -15.69
C ASP A 41 9.68 17.58 -17.13
N PRO A 42 10.25 18.24 -18.16
CA PRO A 42 9.82 18.00 -19.55
C PRO A 42 10.03 16.54 -20.00
N VAL A 43 11.13 15.92 -19.59
CA VAL A 43 11.39 14.51 -19.92
C VAL A 43 10.43 13.59 -19.18
N ARG A 44 10.15 13.88 -17.90
CA ARG A 44 9.14 13.14 -17.12
C ARG A 44 7.74 13.31 -17.71
N GLN A 45 7.37 14.53 -18.11
CA GLN A 45 6.08 14.84 -18.69
C GLN A 45 5.85 14.05 -19.97
N GLU A 46 6.84 14.01 -20.85
CA GLU A 46 6.76 13.26 -22.09
C GLU A 46 6.58 11.75 -21.84
N ILE A 47 7.25 11.20 -20.83
CA ILE A 47 7.05 9.80 -20.40
C ILE A 47 5.62 9.62 -19.85
N LEU A 48 5.12 10.54 -19.02
CA LEU A 48 3.76 10.46 -18.48
C LEU A 48 2.69 10.54 -19.58
N ASN A 49 2.87 11.41 -20.57
CA ASN A 49 1.96 11.57 -21.71
C ASN A 49 1.79 10.28 -22.52
N ARG A 50 2.86 9.48 -22.59
CA ARG A 50 2.89 8.19 -23.27
C ARG A 50 2.22 7.06 -22.52
N ASN A 51 2.01 7.22 -21.22
CA ASN A 51 1.51 6.19 -20.34
C ASN A 51 0.07 6.48 -19.91
N LYS A 52 -0.60 5.53 -19.25
CA LYS A 52 -2.01 5.67 -18.85
C LYS A 52 -2.12 6.14 -17.40
N ILE A 53 -2.97 7.12 -17.15
CA ILE A 53 -3.15 7.70 -15.82
C ILE A 53 -4.65 7.79 -15.54
N TYR A 54 -5.06 7.38 -14.36
CA TYR A 54 -6.44 7.41 -13.94
C TYR A 54 -6.59 8.13 -12.61
N VAL A 55 -7.66 8.90 -12.45
CA VAL A 55 -8.12 9.39 -11.15
C VAL A 55 -9.48 8.76 -10.88
N SER A 56 -9.57 7.97 -9.80
CA SER A 56 -10.79 7.25 -9.42
C SER A 56 -11.40 6.44 -10.58
N GLY A 57 -10.55 5.81 -11.39
CA GLY A 57 -10.94 5.00 -12.55
C GLY A 57 -11.20 5.79 -13.84
N THR A 58 -11.19 7.12 -13.81
CA THR A 58 -11.39 7.97 -14.99
C THR A 58 -10.06 8.36 -15.61
N ASP A 59 -9.91 8.22 -16.93
CA ASP A 59 -8.67 8.57 -17.63
C ASP A 59 -8.35 10.07 -17.46
N PHE A 60 -7.11 10.37 -17.14
CA PHE A 60 -6.69 11.66 -16.64
C PHE A 60 -5.37 12.10 -17.31
N GLY A 61 -5.33 13.34 -17.80
CA GLY A 61 -4.13 13.94 -18.35
C GLY A 61 -3.34 14.66 -17.27
N LEU A 62 -2.35 13.99 -16.67
CA LEU A 62 -1.54 14.61 -15.62
C LEU A 62 -0.53 15.61 -16.22
N SER A 63 -0.57 16.85 -15.75
CA SER A 63 0.47 17.86 -16.03
C SER A 63 1.36 18.05 -14.80
N LEU A 64 2.67 18.06 -15.02
CA LEU A 64 3.69 18.36 -13.99
C LEU A 64 3.92 19.86 -13.84
N THR A 65 3.58 20.65 -14.86
CA THR A 65 3.89 22.09 -14.93
C THR A 65 2.66 22.97 -14.89
N GLU A 66 1.53 22.47 -15.40
CA GLU A 66 0.27 23.21 -15.47
C GLU A 66 -0.69 22.77 -14.38
N ARG A 67 -1.58 23.67 -13.97
CA ARG A 67 -2.59 23.38 -12.96
C ARG A 67 -3.72 22.51 -13.51
N ASP A 68 -4.06 22.72 -14.77
CA ASP A 68 -5.20 22.08 -15.41
C ASP A 68 -4.77 20.74 -16.04
N PRO A 69 -5.68 19.75 -16.08
CA PRO A 69 -5.37 18.47 -16.70
C PRO A 69 -5.23 18.60 -18.22
N LEU A 70 -4.32 17.81 -18.78
CA LEU A 70 -4.12 17.72 -20.23
C LEU A 70 -5.31 17.02 -20.91
N ASN A 71 -5.58 17.40 -22.16
CA ASN A 71 -6.58 16.71 -22.96
C ASN A 71 -6.09 15.29 -23.31
N VAL A 72 -6.67 14.31 -22.64
CA VAL A 72 -6.40 12.88 -22.79
C VAL A 72 -6.40 12.39 -24.25
N GLN A 73 -7.30 12.90 -25.10
CA GLN A 73 -7.40 12.46 -26.50
C GLN A 73 -6.29 13.04 -27.40
N ALA A 74 -5.64 14.12 -26.96
CA ALA A 74 -4.53 14.73 -27.68
C ALA A 74 -3.16 14.11 -27.28
N LEU A 75 -3.12 13.24 -26.27
CA LEU A 75 -1.87 12.65 -25.77
C LEU A 75 -1.45 11.43 -26.62
N PRO A 76 -0.15 11.32 -26.96
CA PRO A 76 0.37 10.16 -27.69
C PRO A 76 0.47 8.94 -26.77
N ARG A 77 -0.59 8.15 -26.61
CA ARG A 77 -0.58 6.97 -25.74
C ARG A 77 0.15 5.79 -26.38
N SER A 78 1.18 5.27 -25.72
CA SER A 78 1.86 4.02 -26.08
C SER A 78 1.00 2.78 -25.79
N ILE A 79 0.00 2.91 -24.91
CA ILE A 79 -0.93 1.83 -24.57
C ILE A 79 -2.29 2.15 -25.22
N PRO A 80 -2.83 1.29 -26.10
CA PRO A 80 -4.08 1.56 -26.82
C PRO A 80 -5.25 1.94 -25.92
N ALA A 81 -6.00 2.99 -26.29
CA ALA A 81 -7.07 3.58 -25.48
C ALA A 81 -8.37 2.75 -25.38
N LYS A 82 -8.43 1.57 -26.02
CA LYS A 82 -9.64 0.74 -26.00
C LYS A 82 -9.73 -0.01 -24.65
N PRO A 83 -10.75 0.21 -23.82
CA PRO A 83 -11.09 -0.74 -22.79
C PRO A 83 -11.84 -1.87 -23.50
N ASP A 84 -11.13 -2.92 -23.92
CA ASP A 84 -11.84 -4.18 -24.07
C ASP A 84 -12.33 -4.55 -22.68
N ALA A 85 -13.66 -4.63 -22.51
CA ALA A 85 -14.34 -5.28 -21.40
C ALA A 85 -14.04 -6.80 -21.34
N THR A 86 -12.91 -7.21 -21.89
CA THR A 86 -12.36 -8.56 -21.94
C THR A 86 -10.82 -8.50 -22.01
N SER A 87 -10.19 -7.51 -21.37
CA SER A 87 -8.75 -7.58 -21.13
C SER A 87 -8.49 -8.25 -19.78
N THR A 88 -8.53 -9.58 -19.80
CA THR A 88 -7.80 -10.38 -18.80
C THR A 88 -6.36 -9.93 -18.83
N ALA A 89 -5.85 -9.41 -17.71
CA ALA A 89 -4.42 -9.27 -17.53
C ALA A 89 -3.83 -10.69 -17.57
N ARG A 90 -3.39 -11.12 -18.76
CA ARG A 90 -2.49 -12.26 -18.92
C ARG A 90 -1.21 -11.91 -18.19
N SER A 91 -1.10 -12.34 -16.94
CA SER A 91 0.19 -12.58 -16.31
C SER A 91 0.98 -13.50 -17.24
N SER A 92 2.08 -12.97 -17.76
CA SER A 92 3.07 -13.75 -18.50
C SER A 92 3.55 -14.91 -17.63
N THR A 93 3.07 -16.11 -17.95
CA THR A 93 3.74 -17.36 -17.64
C THR A 93 4.99 -17.44 -18.51
N LEU A 94 6.16 -17.08 -17.98
CA LEU A 94 7.41 -17.68 -18.45
C LEU A 94 7.60 -18.98 -17.66
N VAL A 95 7.11 -20.05 -18.27
CA VAL A 95 7.47 -21.42 -17.92
C VAL A 95 8.93 -21.61 -18.32
N ALA A 96 9.77 -21.94 -17.34
CA ALA A 96 11.08 -22.51 -17.60
C ALA A 96 10.92 -23.83 -18.38
N ARG A 97 11.51 -23.89 -19.57
CA ARG A 97 11.93 -25.16 -20.18
C ARG A 97 13.30 -24.97 -20.83
N SER A 98 14.35 -25.34 -20.12
CA SER A 98 15.63 -25.67 -20.72
C SER A 98 15.49 -26.99 -21.49
N SER A 99 15.94 -27.02 -22.75
CA SER A 99 16.79 -28.07 -23.34
C SER A 99 16.96 -27.84 -24.84
N LEU A 100 18.17 -28.16 -25.34
CA LEU A 100 18.60 -28.37 -26.74
C LEU A 100 19.40 -27.23 -27.42
N LEU A 101 20.72 -27.28 -27.17
CA LEU A 101 21.82 -27.29 -28.14
C LEU A 101 21.47 -27.02 -29.63
N ASN A 102 22.03 -25.94 -30.20
CA ASN A 102 22.98 -25.99 -31.32
C ASN A 102 23.29 -24.56 -31.83
N LEU A 103 24.55 -24.12 -31.75
CA LEU A 103 25.19 -23.44 -32.88
C LEU A 103 26.72 -23.50 -32.76
N ASN A 104 27.32 -24.10 -33.78
CA ASN A 104 28.75 -24.24 -34.02
C ASN A 104 29.43 -22.89 -34.31
N HIS A 105 30.62 -22.64 -33.75
CA HIS A 105 31.84 -22.28 -34.52
C HIS A 105 33.11 -22.32 -33.64
N PRO A 106 34.32 -22.51 -34.22
CA PRO A 106 35.39 -23.31 -33.61
C PRO A 106 36.68 -22.56 -33.19
N LEU A 107 37.58 -23.34 -32.55
CA LEU A 107 39.06 -23.26 -32.42
C LEU A 107 39.66 -22.61 -31.14
N PRO A 108 40.87 -23.03 -30.69
CA PRO A 108 41.48 -24.36 -30.70
C PRO A 108 42.01 -24.82 -29.31
N ALA A 109 42.32 -26.11 -29.26
CA ALA A 109 42.74 -26.92 -28.11
C ALA A 109 44.12 -26.56 -27.51
N VAL A 110 44.27 -26.76 -26.19
CA VAL A 110 45.37 -27.54 -25.57
C VAL A 110 44.91 -28.05 -24.18
N SER A 111 45.03 -29.36 -23.93
CA SER A 111 45.16 -29.98 -22.58
C SER A 111 46.55 -30.64 -22.50
N PRO A 112 47.12 -30.93 -21.32
CA PRO A 112 46.74 -32.08 -20.47
C PRO A 112 46.71 -31.75 -18.96
N ALA A 113 45.75 -32.27 -18.19
CA ALA A 113 45.79 -33.50 -17.38
C ALA A 113 46.77 -33.49 -16.19
N VAL A 114 46.29 -33.85 -14.98
CA VAL A 114 46.75 -34.99 -14.14
C VAL A 114 46.19 -34.91 -12.69
N ALA A 115 45.48 -35.98 -12.32
CA ALA A 115 45.33 -36.70 -11.03
C ALA A 115 44.99 -36.01 -9.69
N ALA A 116 43.97 -36.56 -9.02
CA ALA A 116 43.77 -36.56 -7.56
C ALA A 116 44.66 -37.65 -6.88
N PRO A 117 44.86 -37.66 -5.53
CA PRO A 117 43.85 -38.28 -4.65
C PRO A 117 43.68 -37.70 -3.21
N ALA A 118 42.55 -38.11 -2.62
CA ALA A 118 41.95 -38.08 -1.27
C ALA A 118 42.72 -37.75 0.06
N ASP A 119 42.01 -36.97 0.91
CA ASP A 119 41.75 -36.98 2.39
C ASP A 119 42.88 -37.17 3.44
N PRO A 120 42.73 -36.77 4.75
CA PRO A 120 41.52 -36.43 5.52
C PRO A 120 41.57 -35.15 6.41
N ALA A 121 40.42 -34.81 7.03
CA ALA A 121 40.19 -33.72 8.00
C ALA A 121 41.03 -33.82 9.31
N PRO A 122 41.15 -32.72 10.10
CA PRO A 122 40.19 -32.54 11.20
C PRO A 122 39.75 -31.08 11.52
N ALA A 123 38.59 -31.05 12.17
CA ALA A 123 37.89 -30.01 12.92
C ALA A 123 38.61 -28.69 13.27
N ASN A 124 37.92 -27.56 13.00
CA ASN A 124 37.68 -26.59 14.06
C ASN A 124 36.35 -25.84 13.86
N ALA A 125 35.61 -25.72 14.96
CA ALA A 125 34.26 -25.18 15.02
C ALA A 125 34.22 -23.66 14.92
N ASN A 126 33.22 -23.12 14.21
CA ASN A 126 32.57 -21.87 14.61
C ASN A 126 31.13 -21.83 14.07
N PRO A 127 30.14 -21.39 14.87
CA PRO A 127 28.73 -21.52 14.54
C PRO A 127 28.31 -20.45 13.52
N SER A 128 27.73 -20.90 12.40
CA SER A 128 27.15 -20.02 11.39
C SER A 128 25.84 -19.43 11.90
N SER A 129 25.77 -18.10 11.89
CA SER A 129 24.56 -17.30 12.10
C SER A 129 23.44 -17.74 11.16
N SER A 130 22.37 -18.29 11.72
CA SER A 130 21.13 -18.56 10.99
C SER A 130 20.46 -17.25 10.61
N SER A 131 20.59 -16.85 9.35
CA SER A 131 19.71 -15.87 8.72
C SER A 131 18.27 -16.43 8.71
N PRO A 132 17.24 -15.61 9.01
CA PRO A 132 15.85 -16.05 8.89
C PRO A 132 15.57 -16.37 7.43
N LYS A 133 15.11 -17.59 7.20
CA LYS A 133 14.68 -18.09 5.90
C LYS A 133 13.38 -17.35 5.55
N ASP A 134 13.43 -16.56 4.48
CA ASP A 134 12.23 -16.03 3.82
C ASP A 134 11.22 -17.16 3.68
N SER A 135 10.15 -17.05 4.46
CA SER A 135 9.00 -17.93 4.35
C SER A 135 8.15 -17.35 3.23
N ASP A 136 8.26 -17.95 2.05
CA ASP A 136 7.29 -17.76 0.97
C ASP A 136 5.87 -17.89 1.56
N PRO A 137 4.95 -16.94 1.30
CA PRO A 137 3.58 -17.07 1.78
C PRO A 137 2.92 -18.28 1.10
N PRO A 138 2.08 -19.05 1.80
CA PRO A 138 1.41 -20.19 1.22
C PRO A 138 0.53 -19.78 0.04
N LEU A 139 0.76 -20.38 -1.12
CA LEU A 139 -0.14 -20.38 -2.27
C LEU A 139 -1.45 -21.07 -1.85
N GLY A 140 -2.50 -20.33 -1.53
CA GLY A 140 -3.75 -20.99 -1.12
C GLY A 140 -5.01 -20.17 -0.87
N LEU A 141 -4.97 -18.83 -0.93
CA LEU A 141 -6.20 -18.03 -0.81
C LEU A 141 -6.60 -17.46 -2.18
N PRO A 142 -7.87 -17.58 -2.61
CA PRO A 142 -8.35 -16.92 -3.80
C PRO A 142 -8.16 -15.41 -3.66
N ARG A 143 -7.56 -14.78 -4.68
CA ARG A 143 -7.42 -13.33 -4.80
C ARG A 143 -8.81 -12.69 -4.72
N SER A 144 -8.99 -11.77 -3.77
CA SER A 144 -10.23 -11.00 -3.62
C SER A 144 -10.34 -9.95 -4.73
N ALA A 145 -11.48 -9.91 -5.41
CA ALA A 145 -11.80 -8.92 -6.41
C ALA A 145 -12.61 -7.76 -5.79
N PRO A 146 -12.65 -6.56 -6.42
CA PRO A 146 -13.47 -5.45 -5.94
C PRO A 146 -14.94 -5.83 -5.72
N ALA A 147 -15.50 -6.67 -6.60
CA ALA A 147 -16.86 -7.18 -6.48
C ALA A 147 -17.11 -8.00 -5.19
N ASP A 148 -16.08 -8.60 -4.59
CA ASP A 148 -16.21 -9.32 -3.32
C ASP A 148 -16.34 -8.35 -2.15
N ALA A 149 -15.61 -7.23 -2.18
CA ALA A 149 -15.75 -6.16 -1.20
C ALA A 149 -17.12 -5.48 -1.30
N ASP A 150 -17.61 -5.22 -2.52
CA ASP A 150 -18.96 -4.66 -2.75
C ASP A 150 -20.04 -5.58 -2.18
N ARG A 151 -19.94 -6.90 -2.42
CA ARG A 151 -20.86 -7.89 -1.83
C ARG A 151 -20.85 -7.87 -0.30
N LEU A 152 -19.69 -7.69 0.32
CA LEU A 152 -19.62 -7.56 1.78
C LEU A 152 -20.23 -6.25 2.27
N ASN A 153 -20.00 -5.15 1.55
CA ASN A 153 -20.62 -3.86 1.86
C ASN A 153 -22.15 -3.95 1.81
N ASP A 154 -22.71 -4.58 0.78
CA ASP A 154 -24.16 -4.81 0.65
C ASP A 154 -24.70 -5.72 1.76
N LYS A 155 -23.98 -6.83 2.02
CA LYS A 155 -24.41 -7.83 3.00
C LYS A 155 -24.42 -7.29 4.44
N TYR A 156 -23.44 -6.47 4.80
CA TYR A 156 -23.24 -5.96 6.17
C TYR A 156 -23.56 -4.47 6.31
N GLN A 157 -24.38 -3.93 5.42
CA GLN A 157 -24.70 -2.50 5.37
C GLN A 157 -25.23 -1.98 6.71
N ALA A 158 -26.11 -2.73 7.38
CA ALA A 158 -26.71 -2.34 8.65
C ALA A 158 -25.69 -2.30 9.79
N GLU A 159 -24.80 -3.30 9.86
CA GLU A 159 -23.72 -3.37 10.83
C GLU A 159 -22.69 -2.25 10.60
N LEU A 160 -22.31 -1.99 9.35
CA LEU A 160 -21.41 -0.88 9.01
C LEU A 160 -22.02 0.48 9.37
N ALA A 161 -23.32 0.68 9.12
CA ALA A 161 -24.02 1.91 9.52
C ALA A 161 -24.09 2.06 11.06
N SER A 162 -24.34 0.97 11.78
CA SER A 162 -24.30 0.96 13.25
C SER A 162 -22.91 1.28 13.79
N LEU A 163 -21.87 0.69 13.19
CA LEU A 163 -20.47 0.97 13.50
C LEU A 163 -20.11 2.43 13.19
N ALA A 164 -20.59 2.99 12.08
CA ALA A 164 -20.39 4.40 11.73
C ALA A 164 -20.99 5.33 12.80
N LYS A 165 -22.24 5.08 13.21
CA LYS A 165 -22.93 5.87 14.23
C LYS A 165 -22.23 5.79 15.59
N LEU A 166 -21.83 4.59 16.00
CA LEU A 166 -21.09 4.39 17.25
C LEU A 166 -19.71 5.04 17.17
N GLY A 167 -19.01 4.89 16.05
CA GLY A 167 -17.69 5.45 15.83
C GLY A 167 -17.67 6.96 15.81
N ALA A 168 -18.68 7.61 15.24
CA ALA A 168 -18.83 9.06 15.32
C ALA A 168 -19.03 9.52 16.78
N ALA A 169 -19.75 8.73 17.59
CA ALA A 169 -20.03 9.06 18.97
C ALA A 169 -18.87 8.77 19.94
N LYS A 170 -18.03 7.75 19.67
CA LYS A 170 -17.04 7.25 20.63
C LYS A 170 -15.61 7.17 20.12
N PHE A 171 -15.41 6.93 18.83
CA PHE A 171 -14.10 6.59 18.25
C PHE A 171 -13.60 7.65 17.27
N HIS A 172 -14.14 8.87 17.33
CA HIS A 172 -13.75 9.99 16.47
C HIS A 172 -13.83 9.67 14.96
N PHE A 173 -14.77 8.83 14.54
CA PHE A 173 -14.97 8.59 13.11
C PHE A 173 -15.42 9.89 12.45
N VAL A 174 -14.93 10.12 11.24
CA VAL A 174 -15.44 11.21 10.40
C VAL A 174 -16.80 10.82 9.82
N ASP A 175 -17.65 11.82 9.59
CA ASP A 175 -19.02 11.64 9.08
C ASP A 175 -19.08 11.39 7.57
N TYR A 176 -18.08 11.87 6.82
CA TYR A 176 -18.03 11.78 5.36
C TYR A 176 -17.35 10.51 4.81
N ALA A 177 -16.74 9.68 5.65
CA ALA A 177 -16.07 8.44 5.23
C ALA A 177 -16.48 7.27 6.15
N PRO A 178 -17.69 6.70 5.93
CA PRO A 178 -18.18 5.60 6.75
C PRO A 178 -17.29 4.35 6.59
N PRO A 179 -17.30 3.43 7.58
CA PRO A 179 -16.58 2.17 7.48
C PRO A 179 -17.03 1.36 6.26
N THR A 180 -16.07 0.79 5.54
CA THR A 180 -16.33 0.06 4.30
C THR A 180 -15.30 -1.03 4.07
N PHE A 181 -15.72 -2.12 3.44
CA PHE A 181 -14.81 -3.12 2.91
C PHE A 181 -14.22 -2.65 1.59
N MET A 182 -12.92 -2.84 1.43
CA MET A 182 -12.19 -2.53 0.21
C MET A 182 -11.14 -3.61 -0.08
N VAL A 183 -10.68 -3.67 -1.33
CA VAL A 183 -9.55 -4.54 -1.69
C VAL A 183 -8.25 -3.81 -1.41
N PHE A 184 -7.37 -4.47 -0.67
CA PHE A 184 -5.99 -4.07 -0.47
C PHE A 184 -5.08 -5.27 -0.73
N ARG A 185 -4.20 -5.15 -1.73
CA ARG A 185 -3.25 -6.21 -2.13
C ARG A 185 -3.92 -7.59 -2.27
N ASP A 186 -4.93 -7.67 -3.14
CA ASP A 186 -5.64 -8.92 -3.44
C ASP A 186 -6.41 -9.54 -2.25
N GLN A 187 -6.59 -8.80 -1.15
CA GLN A 187 -7.28 -9.22 0.07
C GLN A 187 -8.28 -8.15 0.51
N ILE A 188 -9.18 -8.49 1.41
CA ILE A 188 -10.21 -7.57 1.90
C ILE A 188 -9.74 -6.90 3.19
N ALA A 189 -9.84 -5.57 3.22
CA ALA A 189 -9.65 -4.74 4.39
C ALA A 189 -10.97 -4.10 4.80
N LEU A 190 -11.26 -4.05 6.11
CA LEU A 190 -12.27 -3.15 6.66
C LEU A 190 -11.59 -1.82 6.99
N GLN A 191 -11.91 -0.80 6.20
CA GLN A 191 -11.36 0.54 6.37
C GLN A 191 -12.22 1.38 7.31
N MET A 192 -11.57 2.10 8.22
CA MET A 192 -12.18 3.07 9.13
C MET A 192 -11.35 4.36 9.14
N THR A 193 -12.01 5.51 9.09
CA THR A 193 -11.33 6.82 9.05
C THR A 193 -11.61 7.59 10.33
N LEU A 194 -10.56 7.92 11.09
CA LEU A 194 -10.62 8.53 12.41
C LEU A 194 -9.94 9.91 12.38
N ARG A 195 -10.49 10.88 13.10
CA ARG A 195 -9.84 12.17 13.34
C ARG A 195 -9.07 12.11 14.65
N ASN A 196 -7.75 12.24 14.56
CA ASN A 196 -6.92 12.28 15.75
C ASN A 196 -7.23 13.53 16.59
N SER A 197 -7.46 13.33 17.89
CA SER A 197 -7.74 14.39 18.85
C SER A 197 -6.45 15.00 19.44
N LEU A 198 -5.30 14.34 19.25
CA LEU A 198 -4.00 14.85 19.67
C LEU A 198 -3.62 16.11 18.90
N GLN A 199 -3.07 17.08 19.60
CA GLN A 199 -2.52 18.29 19.00
C GLN A 199 -1.03 18.10 18.76
N PHE A 200 -0.64 18.13 17.50
CA PHE A 200 0.77 18.17 17.15
C PHE A 200 1.24 19.62 17.09
N GLY A 201 2.43 19.88 17.65
CA GLY A 201 3.10 21.18 17.52
C GLY A 201 3.33 21.55 16.05
N PRO A 202 3.69 22.81 15.75
CA PRO A 202 3.82 23.30 14.38
C PRO A 202 4.69 22.36 13.54
N ALA A 203 4.35 22.23 12.25
CA ALA A 203 4.74 21.21 11.26
C ALA A 203 6.24 20.81 11.12
N LYS A 204 7.14 21.35 11.95
CA LYS A 204 8.56 20.97 12.08
C LYS A 204 8.80 19.67 12.85
N GLY A 205 7.77 19.04 13.43
CA GLY A 205 7.91 17.74 14.09
C GLY A 205 8.24 16.61 13.09
N SER A 206 8.91 15.56 13.56
CA SER A 206 9.18 14.34 12.76
C SER A 206 7.88 13.60 12.41
N ILE A 207 7.72 13.18 11.16
CA ILE A 207 6.61 12.31 10.72
C ILE A 207 6.55 11.02 11.54
N TYR A 208 7.72 10.47 11.90
CA TYR A 208 7.82 9.23 12.68
C TYR A 208 7.30 9.42 14.10
N LYS A 209 7.67 10.53 14.75
CA LYS A 209 7.18 10.86 16.10
C LYS A 209 5.66 11.03 16.10
N ARG A 210 5.11 11.72 15.11
CA ARG A 210 3.66 11.89 14.98
C ARG A 210 2.95 10.56 14.71
N ALA A 211 3.50 9.71 13.84
CA ALA A 211 2.95 8.39 13.58
C ALA A 211 2.91 7.52 14.83
N ALA A 212 4.01 7.47 15.58
CA ALA A 212 4.07 6.74 16.86
C ALA A 212 3.06 7.27 17.87
N GLN A 213 3.00 8.58 18.09
CA GLN A 213 2.02 9.18 19.01
C GLN A 213 0.58 8.93 18.54
N SER A 214 0.31 8.99 17.23
CA SER A 214 -1.01 8.69 16.67
C SER A 214 -1.41 7.23 16.90
N PHE A 215 -0.45 6.31 16.87
CA PHE A 215 -0.69 4.92 17.20
C PHE A 215 -0.88 4.73 18.71
N ASP A 216 0.16 4.99 19.50
CA ASP A 216 0.22 4.63 20.92
C ASP A 216 -0.80 5.38 21.78
N LEU A 217 -0.94 6.69 21.56
CA LEU A 217 -1.74 7.56 22.44
C LEU A 217 -3.17 7.74 21.95
N PHE A 218 -3.44 7.47 20.67
CA PHE A 218 -4.77 7.65 20.08
C PHE A 218 -5.38 6.35 19.59
N LEU A 219 -4.77 5.63 18.65
CA LEU A 219 -5.41 4.46 18.03
C LEU A 219 -5.43 3.23 18.95
N ALA A 220 -4.27 2.83 19.47
CA ALA A 220 -4.08 1.60 20.26
C ALA A 220 -5.06 1.47 21.44
N PRO A 221 -5.33 2.51 22.25
CA PRO A 221 -6.30 2.44 23.35
C PRO A 221 -7.74 2.11 22.91
N GLN A 222 -8.08 2.37 21.65
CA GLN A 222 -9.44 2.17 21.11
C GLN A 222 -9.58 0.82 20.37
N MET A 223 -8.47 0.15 20.03
CA MET A 223 -8.50 -1.03 19.16
C MET A 223 -9.26 -2.21 19.77
N LYS A 224 -9.22 -2.38 21.08
CA LYS A 224 -9.99 -3.43 21.76
C LYS A 224 -11.49 -3.23 21.55
N ASP A 225 -12.00 -2.06 21.92
CA ASP A 225 -13.42 -1.76 21.82
C ASP A 225 -13.90 -1.76 20.36
N LEU A 226 -13.06 -1.36 19.41
CA LEU A 226 -13.36 -1.45 17.97
C LEU A 226 -13.41 -2.90 17.49
N SER A 227 -12.44 -3.73 17.89
CA SER A 227 -12.39 -5.15 17.52
C SER A 227 -13.62 -5.90 18.04
N ASP A 228 -14.09 -5.58 19.25
CA ASP A 228 -15.27 -6.21 19.87
C ASP A 228 -16.59 -5.87 19.13
N ARG A 229 -16.61 -4.86 18.25
CA ARG A 229 -17.80 -4.48 17.45
C ARG A 229 -17.87 -5.18 16.11
N ILE A 230 -16.77 -5.79 15.67
CA ILE A 230 -16.70 -6.45 14.38
C ILE A 230 -17.12 -7.90 14.57
N SER A 231 -18.16 -8.31 13.85
CA SER A 231 -18.63 -9.70 13.93
C SER A 231 -17.51 -10.69 13.59
N PRO A 232 -17.32 -11.75 14.41
CA PRO A 232 -16.34 -12.78 14.12
C PRO A 232 -16.66 -13.55 12.83
N ASP A 233 -17.92 -13.58 12.40
CA ASP A 233 -18.39 -14.33 11.24
C ASP A 233 -18.10 -13.66 9.89
N VAL A 234 -17.70 -12.38 9.91
CA VAL A 234 -17.29 -11.67 8.69
C VAL A 234 -15.88 -12.13 8.33
N GLU A 235 -15.66 -12.61 7.12
CA GLU A 235 -14.32 -12.99 6.66
C GLU A 235 -13.64 -11.84 5.91
N PHE A 236 -12.56 -11.31 6.48
CA PHE A 236 -11.67 -10.31 5.86
C PHE A 236 -10.30 -10.35 6.57
N GLN A 237 -9.27 -9.81 5.92
CA GLN A 237 -7.88 -10.04 6.31
C GLN A 237 -7.26 -8.88 7.09
N PHE A 238 -7.64 -7.63 6.78
CA PHE A 238 -7.00 -6.45 7.36
C PHE A 238 -7.99 -5.48 8.01
N LEU A 239 -7.55 -4.82 9.07
CA LEU A 239 -8.14 -3.59 9.55
C LEU A 239 -7.28 -2.44 9.04
N ASP A 240 -7.88 -1.54 8.26
CA ASP A 240 -7.21 -0.33 7.77
C ASP A 240 -7.73 0.88 8.56
N PHE A 241 -6.89 1.40 9.45
CA PHE A 241 -7.19 2.61 10.20
C PHE A 241 -6.51 3.81 9.55
N SER A 242 -7.30 4.67 8.90
CA SER A 242 -6.84 5.96 8.38
C SER A 242 -7.01 7.04 9.44
N VAL A 243 -5.91 7.44 10.07
CA VAL A 243 -5.86 8.44 11.15
C VAL A 243 -5.48 9.80 10.58
N LEU A 244 -6.38 10.78 10.71
CA LEU A 244 -6.21 12.14 10.21
C LEU A 244 -5.68 13.07 11.30
N ASN A 245 -4.45 13.52 11.12
CA ASN A 245 -3.75 14.46 12.00
C ASN A 245 -3.92 15.90 11.50
N LYS A 246 -4.18 16.82 12.45
CA LYS A 246 -4.18 18.27 12.17
C LYS A 246 -2.84 18.87 12.61
N LEU A 247 -2.05 19.36 11.65
CA LEU A 247 -0.70 19.87 11.91
C LEU A 247 -0.65 21.38 12.17
N SER A 248 -1.75 22.09 11.93
CA SER A 248 -1.86 23.52 12.23
C SER A 248 -3.30 23.90 12.57
N PRO A 249 -3.52 24.75 13.60
CA PRO A 249 -4.84 25.27 13.91
C PRO A 249 -5.34 26.21 12.78
N GLY A 250 -6.65 26.26 12.59
CA GLY A 250 -7.31 27.10 11.56
C GLY A 250 -7.89 26.33 10.35
N LEU A 251 -8.65 27.06 9.52
CA LEU A 251 -9.39 26.57 8.34
C LEU A 251 -8.49 26.24 7.13
N LYS A 252 -7.26 26.77 7.11
CA LYS A 252 -6.23 26.49 6.09
C LYS A 252 -5.12 25.55 6.59
N GLY A 253 -5.36 24.90 7.74
CA GLY A 253 -4.37 24.04 8.38
C GLY A 253 -3.98 22.86 7.49
N THR A 254 -2.70 22.50 7.49
CA THR A 254 -2.22 21.28 6.84
C THR A 254 -2.70 20.07 7.61
N SER A 255 -3.08 19.02 6.89
CA SER A 255 -3.48 17.74 7.44
C SER A 255 -2.51 16.66 6.95
N GLU A 256 -2.33 15.64 7.77
CA GLU A 256 -1.54 14.45 7.47
C GLU A 256 -2.45 13.24 7.69
N ALA A 257 -2.42 12.29 6.76
CA ALA A 257 -3.12 11.02 6.89
C ALA A 257 -2.09 9.93 7.18
N ILE A 258 -2.36 9.13 8.20
CA ILE A 258 -1.53 7.97 8.55
C ILE A 258 -2.42 6.73 8.48
N GLU A 259 -2.04 5.77 7.65
CA GLU A 259 -2.76 4.51 7.50
C GLU A 259 -2.02 3.42 8.29
N PHE A 260 -2.74 2.74 9.17
CA PHE A 260 -2.29 1.55 9.87
C PHE A 260 -3.10 0.36 9.35
N ILE A 261 -2.50 -0.40 8.44
CA ILE A 261 -3.11 -1.57 7.83
C ILE A 261 -2.62 -2.80 8.58
N CYS A 262 -3.41 -3.23 9.55
CA CYS A 262 -3.06 -4.27 10.50
C CYS A 262 -3.72 -5.61 10.12
N PRO A 263 -2.98 -6.73 10.06
CA PRO A 263 -3.60 -8.04 9.93
C PRO A 263 -4.60 -8.27 11.06
N ARG A 264 -5.81 -8.71 10.73
CA ARG A 264 -6.87 -8.92 11.74
C ARG A 264 -6.45 -9.91 12.83
N ALA A 265 -5.68 -10.95 12.44
CA ALA A 265 -5.12 -11.91 13.39
C ALA A 265 -4.15 -11.24 14.38
N ALA A 266 -3.27 -10.36 13.91
CA ALA A 266 -2.34 -9.62 14.76
C ALA A 266 -3.09 -8.63 15.67
N VAL A 267 -4.13 -7.96 15.17
CA VAL A 267 -5.00 -7.12 16.02
C VAL A 267 -5.66 -7.96 17.12
N LYS A 268 -6.14 -9.16 16.81
CA LYS A 268 -6.72 -10.06 17.81
C LYS A 268 -5.71 -10.44 18.90
N GLN A 269 -4.48 -10.80 18.52
CA GLN A 269 -3.40 -11.07 19.48
C GLN A 269 -3.09 -9.82 20.32
N PHE A 270 -3.05 -8.64 19.70
CA PHE A 270 -2.79 -7.38 20.38
C PHE A 270 -3.85 -7.04 21.43
N VAL A 271 -5.14 -7.11 21.07
CA VAL A 271 -6.24 -6.79 22.00
C VAL A 271 -6.38 -7.82 23.13
N ASN A 272 -5.86 -9.03 22.93
CA ASN A 272 -5.73 -10.08 23.95
C ASN A 272 -4.47 -9.94 24.81
N ALA A 273 -3.65 -8.90 24.60
CA ALA A 273 -2.37 -8.67 25.26
C ALA A 273 -1.32 -9.79 25.03
N GLU A 274 -1.41 -10.49 23.90
CA GLU A 274 -0.45 -11.54 23.49
C GLU A 274 0.78 -10.94 22.80
N ILE A 275 0.63 -9.77 22.17
CA ILE A 275 1.72 -9.03 21.53
C ILE A 275 1.73 -7.56 21.98
N THR A 276 2.91 -6.95 21.92
CA THR A 276 3.13 -5.52 22.22
C THR A 276 2.72 -4.61 21.06
N ASN A 277 2.65 -3.30 21.33
CA ASN A 277 2.46 -2.26 20.31
C ASN A 277 3.47 -2.39 19.16
N GLN A 278 4.76 -2.56 19.48
CA GLN A 278 5.81 -2.69 18.47
C GLN A 278 5.62 -3.95 17.61
N GLN A 279 5.32 -5.09 18.22
CA GLN A 279 5.10 -6.34 17.49
C GLN A 279 3.87 -6.29 16.57
N LEU A 280 2.83 -5.54 16.94
CA LEU A 280 1.70 -5.29 16.04
C LEU A 280 2.13 -4.42 14.84
N LEU A 281 2.87 -3.34 15.09
CA LEU A 281 3.36 -2.44 14.03
C LEU A 281 4.32 -3.15 13.06
N ASP A 282 5.19 -4.01 13.56
CA ASP A 282 6.13 -4.80 12.74
C ASP A 282 5.39 -5.76 11.77
N GLN A 283 4.21 -6.23 12.17
CA GLN A 283 3.33 -7.07 11.35
C GLN A 283 2.39 -6.26 10.44
N SER A 284 2.36 -4.94 10.60
CA SER A 284 1.44 -4.04 9.91
C SER A 284 2.12 -3.28 8.76
N ILE A 285 1.31 -2.69 7.89
CA ILE A 285 1.79 -1.74 6.88
C ILE A 285 1.40 -0.35 7.36
N ILE A 286 2.39 0.55 7.41
CA ILE A 286 2.21 1.92 7.86
C ILE A 286 2.50 2.86 6.70
N LEU A 287 1.53 3.69 6.33
CA LEU A 287 1.69 4.70 5.29
C LEU A 287 1.48 6.09 5.88
N VAL A 288 2.31 7.07 5.49
CA VAL A 288 2.09 8.49 5.79
C VAL A 288 1.87 9.20 4.46
N ASN A 289 0.67 9.76 4.25
CA ASN A 289 0.24 10.34 2.98
C ASN A 289 0.53 9.41 1.78
N GLY A 290 0.25 8.11 1.95
CA GLY A 290 0.48 7.08 0.92
C GLY A 290 1.92 6.55 0.83
N VAL A 291 2.90 7.14 1.54
CA VAL A 291 4.30 6.68 1.52
C VAL A 291 4.55 5.69 2.65
N ARG A 292 5.02 4.48 2.32
CA ARG A 292 5.35 3.46 3.32
C ARG A 292 6.52 3.90 4.19
N ILE A 293 6.35 3.76 5.50
CA ILE A 293 7.42 3.99 6.48
C ILE A 293 7.60 2.76 7.37
N ALA A 294 8.77 2.66 8.00
CA ALA A 294 8.99 1.78 9.14
C ALA A 294 8.92 2.62 10.42
N LEU A 295 8.27 2.07 11.45
CA LEU A 295 8.08 2.75 12.73
C LEU A 295 8.67 1.90 13.84
N ASN A 296 9.61 2.47 14.58
CA ASN A 296 10.14 1.88 15.81
C ASN A 296 9.82 2.85 16.95
N LEU A 297 8.92 2.43 17.84
CA LEU A 297 8.40 3.24 18.94
C LEU A 297 9.50 3.67 19.91
N GLN A 298 10.48 2.80 20.16
CA GLN A 298 11.59 3.09 21.08
C GLN A 298 12.55 4.17 20.55
N LEU A 299 12.61 4.36 19.23
CA LEU A 299 13.50 5.36 18.61
C LEU A 299 12.87 6.75 18.49
N VAL A 300 11.59 6.90 18.85
CA VAL A 300 10.80 8.12 18.61
C VAL A 300 10.15 8.70 19.85
N GLU A 301 10.23 8.02 21.00
CA GLU A 301 9.92 8.58 22.32
C GLU A 301 10.72 9.86 22.61
#